data_AF-A0A3D3RLP3-F1
#
_entry.id   AF-A0A3D3RLP3-F1
#
_cell.length_a   1.000
_cell.length_b   1.000
_cell.length_c   1.000
_cell.angle_alpha   90.00
_cell.angle_beta   90.00
_cell.angle_gamma   90.00
#
_symmetry.space_group_name_H-M   'P 1'
#
loop_
_entity.id
_entity.type
_entity.pdbx_description
1 polymer ?
#
loop_
_entity_poly.entity_id
_entity_poly.type
_entity_poly.pdbx_seq_one_letter_code
_entity_poly.pdbx_strand_id
1 'polypeptide(L)'
;MAMDQLVEEGYPHVSFFEGIFVIATLIFERHKEITYVIYETGLGGRLDATNVLQPVITVITSIGKDHMQYLGNTILEIAGEKAGIIKENTPVVYLGDQESSSIILERAVEKNAKAIVLSKEMIKILKKNQKAIDFSMKNRYIRYDSLTIDTCAEYQVENAGLAILALFE
;
A
#
# COMPACT_ATOMS: atom_id res chain seq x y z
N MET A 1 -15.43 22.74 18.20
CA MET A 1 -16.03 24.01 17.73
C MET A 1 -16.51 23.93 16.28
N ALA A 2 -15.67 23.62 15.27
CA ALA A 2 -16.16 23.45 13.89
C ALA A 2 -16.80 22.06 13.62
N MET A 3 -16.20 20.97 14.14
CA MET A 3 -16.79 19.62 14.02
C MET A 3 -18.10 19.48 14.80
N ASP A 4 -18.20 20.08 15.99
CA ASP A 4 -19.42 20.05 16.80
C ASP A 4 -20.59 20.73 16.08
N GLN A 5 -20.32 21.83 15.35
CA GLN A 5 -21.32 22.51 14.52
C GLN A 5 -21.80 21.64 13.36
N LEU A 6 -20.91 20.90 12.69
CA LEU A 6 -21.31 19.95 11.64
C LEU A 6 -22.22 18.84 12.18
N VAL A 7 -21.95 18.37 13.41
CA VAL A 7 -22.82 17.39 14.08
C VAL A 7 -24.19 17.99 14.41
N GLU A 8 -24.24 19.23 14.89
CA GLU A 8 -25.49 19.97 15.11
C GLU A 8 -26.28 20.19 13.81
N GLU A 9 -25.59 20.34 12.67
CA GLU A 9 -26.17 20.41 11.33
C GLU A 9 -26.61 19.04 10.77
N GLY A 10 -26.42 17.96 11.52
CA GLY A 10 -26.87 16.61 11.17
C GLY A 10 -25.85 15.74 10.44
N TYR A 11 -24.59 16.18 10.30
CA TYR A 11 -23.52 15.36 9.75
C TYR A 11 -22.96 14.38 10.79
N PRO A 12 -22.48 13.20 10.38
CA PRO A 12 -21.85 12.26 11.30
C PRO A 12 -20.56 12.83 11.89
N HIS A 13 -20.25 12.43 13.13
CA HIS A 13 -19.01 12.81 13.78
C HIS A 13 -17.81 12.22 13.04
N VAL A 14 -16.87 13.06 12.65
CA VAL A 14 -15.63 12.69 11.96
C VAL A 14 -14.65 12.06 12.94
N SER A 15 -14.09 10.89 12.61
CA SER A 15 -13.05 10.26 13.41
C SER A 15 -11.74 11.06 13.38
N PHE A 16 -10.87 10.81 14.36
CA PHE A 16 -9.55 11.46 14.40
C PHE A 16 -8.73 11.24 13.12
N PHE A 17 -8.74 10.00 12.59
CA PHE A 17 -8.01 9.65 11.38
C PHE A 17 -8.56 10.37 10.14
N GLU A 18 -9.89 10.40 9.97
CA GLU A 18 -10.54 11.13 8.88
C GLU A 18 -10.22 12.63 8.94
N GLY A 19 -10.22 13.22 10.14
CA GLY A 19 -9.86 14.62 10.35
C GLY A 19 -8.42 14.93 9.90
N ILE A 20 -7.45 14.11 10.30
CA ILE A 20 -6.05 14.27 9.87
C ILE A 20 -5.90 14.05 8.37
N PHE A 21 -6.56 13.04 7.81
CA PHE A 21 -6.53 12.76 6.37
C PHE A 21 -7.02 13.96 5.54
N VAL A 22 -8.13 14.58 5.95
CA VAL A 22 -8.66 15.79 5.29
C VAL A 22 -7.67 16.94 5.41
N ILE A 23 -7.12 17.19 6.60
CA ILE A 23 -6.14 18.27 6.82
C ILE A 23 -4.89 18.06 5.94
N ALA A 24 -4.34 16.84 5.91
CA ALA A 24 -3.17 16.51 5.09
C ALA A 24 -3.44 16.73 3.60
N THR A 25 -4.61 16.29 3.11
CA THR A 25 -5.02 16.47 1.71
C THR A 25 -5.15 17.95 1.34
N LEU A 26 -5.75 18.77 2.20
CA LEU A 26 -5.85 20.21 1.98
C LEU A 26 -4.48 20.91 2.00
N ILE A 27 -3.54 20.43 2.83
CA ILE A 27 -2.16 20.94 2.80
C ILE A 27 -1.53 20.61 1.44
N PHE A 28 -1.55 19.34 1.01
CA PHE A 28 -0.94 18.95 -0.27
C PHE A 28 -1.58 19.67 -1.47
N GLU A 29 -2.89 19.88 -1.46
CA GLU A 29 -3.59 20.62 -2.53
C GLU A 29 -3.09 22.07 -2.67
N ARG A 30 -2.68 22.71 -1.56
CA ARG A 30 -2.16 24.09 -1.56
C ARG A 30 -0.74 24.20 -2.11
N HIS A 31 0.02 23.11 -2.08
CA HIS A 31 1.39 23.03 -2.58
C HIS A 31 1.40 22.55 -4.04
N LYS A 32 1.23 23.50 -4.99
CA LYS A 32 1.09 23.21 -6.43
C LYS A 32 2.34 22.60 -7.08
N GLU A 33 3.49 22.66 -6.41
CA GLU A 33 4.74 22.02 -6.82
C GLU A 33 4.75 20.49 -6.61
N ILE A 34 3.84 19.97 -5.77
CA ILE A 34 3.76 18.53 -5.50
C ILE A 34 3.15 17.81 -6.70
N THR A 35 3.91 16.90 -7.30
CA THR A 35 3.45 16.10 -8.43
C THR A 35 2.77 14.81 -8.00
N TYR A 36 3.25 14.19 -6.91
CA TYR A 36 2.73 12.95 -6.38
C TYR A 36 2.64 13.03 -4.85
N VAL A 37 1.60 12.39 -4.31
CA VAL A 37 1.42 12.18 -2.87
C VAL A 37 1.26 10.69 -2.62
N ILE A 38 1.98 10.18 -1.63
CA ILE A 38 1.84 8.80 -1.17
C ILE A 38 0.94 8.82 0.06
N TYR A 39 -0.19 8.13 -0.03
CA TYR A 39 -1.11 7.93 1.09
C TYR A 39 -0.99 6.50 1.60
N GLU A 40 -0.74 6.36 2.89
CA GLU A 40 -0.79 5.09 3.60
C GLU A 40 -2.21 4.88 4.15
N THR A 41 -2.78 3.71 3.90
CA THR A 41 -4.05 3.31 4.52
C THR A 41 -3.88 3.19 6.02
N GLY A 42 -4.80 3.76 6.80
CA GLY A 42 -4.76 3.65 8.27
C GLY A 42 -5.07 2.23 8.75
N LEU A 43 -6.16 1.63 8.25
CA LEU A 43 -6.55 0.28 8.61
C LEU A 43 -7.27 -0.44 7.47
N GLY A 44 -6.81 -1.65 7.13
CA GLY A 44 -7.42 -2.46 6.08
C GLY A 44 -7.19 -1.83 4.70
N GLY A 45 -8.23 -1.23 4.15
CA GLY A 45 -8.20 -0.59 2.83
C GLY A 45 -9.60 -0.24 2.32
N ARG A 46 -10.48 -1.24 2.20
CA ARG A 46 -11.83 -1.10 1.63
C ARG A 46 -12.65 0.03 2.26
N LEU A 47 -12.64 0.12 3.59
CA LEU A 47 -13.39 1.11 4.37
C LEU A 47 -12.48 2.19 4.98
N ASP A 48 -11.22 2.27 4.56
CA ASP A 48 -10.29 3.27 5.05
C ASP A 48 -10.63 4.65 4.49
N ALA A 49 -10.44 5.71 5.28
CA ALA A 49 -10.73 7.08 4.85
C ALA A 49 -9.95 7.48 3.58
N THR A 50 -8.73 6.96 3.40
CA THR A 50 -7.92 7.23 2.20
C THR A 50 -8.50 6.61 0.93
N ASN A 51 -9.41 5.63 1.05
CA ASN A 51 -9.96 4.91 -0.09
C ASN A 51 -10.95 5.73 -0.93
N VAL A 52 -11.24 6.97 -0.55
CA VAL A 52 -11.99 7.92 -1.39
C VAL A 52 -11.15 8.41 -2.59
N LEU A 53 -9.83 8.28 -2.52
CA LEU A 53 -8.90 8.76 -3.55
C LEU A 53 -8.96 7.94 -4.85
N GLN A 54 -8.56 8.55 -5.95
CA GLN A 54 -8.34 7.90 -7.25
C GLN A 54 -6.83 7.97 -7.57
N PRO A 55 -6.03 6.99 -7.10
CA PRO A 55 -4.59 7.02 -7.28
C PRO A 55 -4.21 6.60 -8.71
N VAL A 56 -3.00 6.97 -9.12
CA VAL A 56 -2.40 6.49 -10.38
C VAL A 56 -1.85 5.06 -10.25
N ILE A 57 -1.58 4.62 -9.02
CA ILE A 57 -1.07 3.29 -8.71
C ILE A 57 -1.44 2.93 -7.27
N THR A 58 -1.66 1.64 -7.03
CA THR A 58 -1.90 1.10 -5.69
C THR A 58 -0.82 0.09 -5.33
N VAL A 59 -0.46 0.03 -4.04
CA VAL A 59 0.56 -0.89 -3.55
C VAL A 59 0.01 -1.68 -2.36
N ILE A 60 0.12 -3.00 -2.42
CA ILE A 60 -0.26 -3.91 -1.33
C ILE A 60 1.00 -4.63 -0.85
N THR A 61 1.44 -4.29 0.37
CA THR A 61 2.59 -4.92 1.03
C THR A 61 2.24 -6.32 1.55
N SER A 62 3.10 -6.91 2.38
CA SER A 62 2.83 -8.22 2.99
C SER A 62 1.51 -8.22 3.76
N ILE A 63 0.76 -9.32 3.63
CA ILE A 63 -0.50 -9.53 4.32
C ILE A 63 -0.27 -10.53 5.45
N GLY A 64 -0.33 -10.03 6.68
CA GLY A 64 -0.24 -10.81 7.92
C GLY A 64 -1.58 -10.90 8.65
N LYS A 65 -1.58 -11.63 9.77
CA LYS A 65 -2.73 -11.71 10.70
C LYS A 65 -2.77 -10.52 11.64
N ASP A 66 -2.81 -9.32 11.06
CA ASP A 66 -2.83 -8.07 11.80
C ASP A 66 -4.26 -7.56 11.94
N HIS A 67 -4.58 -6.97 13.10
CA HIS A 67 -5.88 -6.33 13.36
C HIS A 67 -7.10 -7.24 13.09
N MET A 68 -6.99 -8.53 13.42
CA MET A 68 -8.02 -9.54 13.14
C MET A 68 -9.42 -9.19 13.68
N GLN A 69 -9.48 -8.48 14.81
CA GLN A 69 -10.74 -8.01 15.39
C GLN A 69 -11.55 -7.08 14.46
N TYR A 70 -10.90 -6.45 13.47
CA TYR A 70 -11.50 -5.52 12.52
C TYR A 70 -11.52 -6.08 11.09
N LEU A 71 -10.48 -6.81 10.70
CA LEU A 71 -10.25 -7.19 9.30
C LEU A 71 -10.64 -8.63 8.96
N GLY A 72 -10.99 -9.43 9.96
CA GLY A 72 -11.32 -10.84 9.81
C GLY A 72 -10.30 -11.78 10.45
N ASN A 73 -10.63 -13.06 10.48
CA ASN A 73 -9.86 -14.08 11.20
C ASN A 73 -8.93 -14.90 10.29
N THR A 74 -8.98 -14.68 8.98
CA THR A 74 -8.19 -15.40 7.97
C THR A 74 -7.39 -14.43 7.10
N ILE A 75 -6.30 -14.92 6.49
CA ILE A 75 -5.51 -14.11 5.55
C ILE A 75 -6.35 -13.70 4.34
N LEU A 76 -7.28 -14.54 3.89
CA LEU A 76 -8.17 -14.24 2.77
C LEU A 76 -9.13 -13.09 3.09
N GLU A 77 -9.71 -13.05 4.28
CA GLU A 77 -10.57 -11.93 4.71
C GLU A 77 -9.75 -10.63 4.79
N ILE A 78 -8.58 -10.67 5.41
CA ILE A 78 -7.68 -9.51 5.53
C ILE A 78 -7.21 -9.04 4.15
N ALA A 79 -6.90 -9.96 3.24
CA ALA A 79 -6.56 -9.66 1.85
C ALA A 79 -7.73 -9.00 1.12
N GLY A 80 -8.97 -9.43 1.38
CA GLY A 80 -10.17 -8.82 0.81
C GLY A 80 -10.37 -7.37 1.25
N GLU A 81 -10.12 -7.07 2.53
CA GLU A 81 -10.11 -5.69 3.03
C GLU A 81 -9.04 -4.85 2.35
N LYS A 82 -7.80 -5.35 2.27
CA LYS A 82 -6.66 -4.61 1.69
C LYS A 82 -6.80 -4.41 0.17
N ALA A 83 -7.26 -5.44 -0.55
CA ALA A 83 -7.55 -5.36 -1.99
C ALA A 83 -8.69 -4.37 -2.30
N GLY A 84 -9.42 -3.89 -1.29
CA GLY A 84 -10.40 -2.81 -1.42
C GLY A 84 -9.84 -1.48 -1.95
N ILE A 85 -8.52 -1.28 -1.92
CA ILE A 85 -7.90 -0.07 -2.48
C ILE A 85 -7.75 -0.11 -4.01
N ILE A 86 -7.82 -1.29 -4.63
CA ILE A 86 -7.64 -1.45 -6.08
C ILE A 86 -8.77 -0.72 -6.81
N LYS A 87 -8.40 0.20 -7.71
CA LYS A 87 -9.32 1.03 -8.49
C LYS A 87 -9.40 0.62 -9.95
N GLU A 88 -10.49 1.02 -10.58
CA GLU A 88 -10.77 0.71 -11.98
C GLU A 88 -9.64 1.21 -12.89
N ASN A 89 -9.17 0.35 -13.79
CA ASN A 89 -8.08 0.65 -14.74
C ASN A 89 -6.77 1.17 -14.09
N THR A 90 -6.60 0.97 -12.78
CA THR A 90 -5.45 1.48 -12.02
C THR A 90 -4.52 0.34 -11.66
N PRO A 91 -3.22 0.39 -11.98
CA PRO A 91 -2.30 -0.71 -11.66
C PRO A 91 -2.20 -0.96 -10.16
N VAL A 92 -2.01 -2.23 -9.81
CA VAL A 92 -1.71 -2.68 -8.45
C VAL A 92 -0.38 -3.42 -8.44
N VAL A 93 0.55 -2.94 -7.61
CA VAL A 93 1.80 -3.62 -7.29
C VAL A 93 1.63 -4.32 -5.96
N TYR A 94 1.98 -5.59 -5.87
CA TYR A 94 1.77 -6.34 -4.63
C TYR A 94 2.85 -7.37 -4.36
N LEU A 95 3.06 -7.70 -3.08
CA LEU A 95 3.97 -8.77 -2.70
C LEU A 95 3.34 -10.13 -2.99
N GLY A 96 4.03 -10.96 -3.78
CA GLY A 96 3.56 -12.29 -4.11
C GLY A 96 3.62 -13.24 -2.91
N ASP A 97 2.46 -13.77 -2.54
CA ASP A 97 2.28 -14.80 -1.51
C ASP A 97 1.24 -15.86 -1.93
N GLN A 98 1.34 -17.09 -1.45
CA GLN A 98 0.46 -18.19 -1.89
C GLN A 98 -1.01 -17.99 -1.47
N GLU A 99 -1.27 -17.44 -0.29
CA GLU A 99 -2.62 -17.38 0.27
C GLU A 99 -3.35 -16.10 -0.20
N SER A 100 -2.68 -14.95 -0.17
CA SER A 100 -3.31 -13.66 -0.45
C SER A 100 -3.35 -13.24 -1.93
N SER A 101 -2.45 -13.77 -2.78
CA SER A 101 -2.37 -13.35 -4.20
C SER A 101 -3.64 -13.64 -5.00
N SER A 102 -4.37 -14.71 -4.65
CA SER A 102 -5.61 -15.08 -5.35
C SER A 102 -6.67 -13.98 -5.25
N ILE A 103 -6.88 -13.44 -4.05
CA ILE A 103 -7.83 -12.36 -3.77
C ILE A 103 -7.43 -11.06 -4.47
N ILE A 104 -6.13 -10.73 -4.47
CA ILE A 104 -5.62 -9.53 -5.14
C ILE A 104 -5.82 -9.64 -6.66
N LEU A 105 -5.51 -10.80 -7.25
CA LEU A 105 -5.67 -11.05 -8.67
C LEU A 105 -7.14 -11.03 -9.09
N GLU A 106 -8.02 -11.67 -8.32
CA GLU A 106 -9.46 -11.65 -8.56
C GLU A 106 -9.97 -10.20 -8.59
N ARG A 107 -9.64 -9.41 -7.56
CA ARG A 107 -10.04 -8.00 -7.51
C ARG A 107 -9.41 -7.18 -8.64
N ALA A 108 -8.17 -7.45 -9.02
CA ALA A 108 -7.54 -6.76 -10.14
C ALA A 108 -8.27 -7.04 -11.46
N VAL A 109 -8.68 -8.29 -11.70
CA VAL A 109 -9.50 -8.67 -12.86
C VAL A 109 -10.86 -7.97 -12.83
N GLU A 110 -11.55 -7.97 -11.68
CA GLU A 110 -12.83 -7.26 -11.50
C GLU A 110 -12.74 -5.76 -11.84
N LYS A 111 -11.59 -5.14 -11.57
CA LYS A 111 -11.33 -3.71 -11.78
C LYS A 111 -10.61 -3.39 -13.09
N ASN A 112 -10.42 -4.38 -13.96
CA ASN A 112 -9.60 -4.23 -15.16
C ASN A 112 -8.22 -3.58 -14.86
N ALA A 113 -7.64 -3.91 -13.70
CA ALA A 113 -6.39 -3.37 -13.20
C ALA A 113 -5.23 -4.26 -13.62
N LYS A 114 -4.12 -3.66 -14.08
CA LYS A 114 -2.87 -4.39 -14.30
C LYS A 114 -2.31 -4.82 -12.95
N ALA A 115 -2.16 -6.14 -12.74
CA ALA A 115 -1.56 -6.70 -11.53
C ALA A 115 -0.06 -6.97 -11.74
N ILE A 116 0.78 -6.34 -10.93
CA ILE A 116 2.24 -6.47 -10.96
C ILE A 116 2.71 -7.13 -9.66
N VAL A 117 3.18 -8.36 -9.76
CA VAL A 117 3.62 -9.13 -8.60
C VAL A 117 5.12 -8.95 -8.33
N LEU A 118 5.48 -8.65 -7.09
CA LEU A 118 6.83 -8.83 -6.56
C LEU A 118 7.00 -10.26 -6.05
N SER A 119 7.53 -11.15 -6.87
CA SER A 119 7.94 -12.49 -6.48
C SER A 119 9.28 -12.50 -5.74
N LYS A 120 9.44 -13.41 -4.79
CA LYS A 120 10.64 -13.51 -3.94
C LYS A 120 11.90 -13.82 -4.74
N GLU A 121 11.77 -14.50 -5.88
CA GLU A 121 12.90 -14.85 -6.76
C GLU A 121 13.54 -13.63 -7.43
N MET A 122 12.83 -12.50 -7.47
CA MET A 122 13.37 -11.24 -8.00
C MET A 122 14.35 -10.58 -7.05
N ILE A 123 14.32 -10.92 -5.75
CA ILE A 123 15.15 -10.32 -4.72
C ILE A 123 16.18 -11.33 -4.22
N LYS A 124 17.42 -10.87 -4.02
CA LYS A 124 18.45 -11.68 -3.36
C LYS A 124 19.25 -10.82 -2.39
N ILE A 125 19.23 -11.21 -1.11
CA ILE A 125 20.10 -10.63 -0.09
C ILE A 125 21.55 -11.02 -0.40
N LEU A 126 22.42 -10.03 -0.48
CA LEU A 126 23.86 -10.19 -0.76
C LEU A 126 24.67 -10.16 0.53
N LYS A 127 24.37 -9.20 1.41
CA LYS A 127 25.05 -9.01 2.70
C LYS A 127 24.07 -8.44 3.71
N LYS A 128 24.20 -8.85 4.96
CA LYS A 128 23.42 -8.32 6.08
C LYS A 128 24.33 -8.04 7.26
N ASN A 129 24.16 -6.89 7.88
CA ASN A 129 24.78 -6.54 9.15
C ASN A 129 23.74 -5.90 10.09
N GLN A 130 24.16 -5.43 11.26
CA GLN A 130 23.25 -4.88 12.28
C GLN A 130 22.62 -3.52 11.88
N LYS A 131 23.16 -2.85 10.87
CA LYS A 131 22.74 -1.50 10.44
C LYS A 131 22.19 -1.46 9.02
N ALA A 132 22.58 -2.40 8.16
CA ALA A 132 22.20 -2.38 6.76
C ALA A 132 22.10 -3.77 6.14
N ILE A 133 21.27 -3.84 5.09
CA ILE A 133 21.16 -4.99 4.18
C ILE A 133 21.49 -4.52 2.77
N ASP A 134 22.44 -5.22 2.15
CA ASP A 134 22.72 -5.11 0.71
C ASP A 134 21.96 -6.23 -0.01
N PHE A 135 21.25 -5.87 -1.08
CA PHE A 135 20.48 -6.82 -1.88
C PHE A 135 20.55 -6.48 -3.38
N SER A 136 20.34 -7.48 -4.22
CA SER A 136 20.12 -7.29 -5.65
C SER A 136 18.65 -7.51 -5.99
N MET A 137 18.16 -6.82 -7.01
CA MET A 137 16.82 -7.01 -7.56
C MET A 137 16.90 -7.18 -9.07
N LYS A 138 16.27 -8.23 -9.62
CA LYS A 138 16.24 -8.44 -11.07
C LYS A 138 14.91 -9.00 -11.54
N ASN A 139 14.47 -8.54 -12.70
CA ASN A 139 13.44 -9.17 -13.52
C ASN A 139 13.79 -8.98 -15.01
N ARG A 140 12.82 -9.15 -15.91
CA ARG A 140 13.06 -8.98 -17.35
C ARG A 140 13.35 -7.53 -17.78
N TYR A 141 12.94 -6.55 -16.98
CA TYR A 141 12.98 -5.12 -17.31
C TYR A 141 13.90 -4.31 -16.38
N ILE A 142 14.06 -4.75 -15.14
CA ILE A 142 14.81 -4.07 -14.09
C ILE A 142 15.97 -4.96 -13.67
N ARG A 143 17.15 -4.35 -13.53
CA ARG A 143 18.33 -5.01 -12.96
C ARG A 143 19.10 -4.03 -12.08
N TYR A 144 19.11 -4.32 -10.80
CA TYR A 144 19.98 -3.72 -9.81
C TYR A 144 20.90 -4.79 -9.24
N ASP A 145 22.20 -4.67 -9.52
CA ASP A 145 23.19 -5.63 -9.03
C ASP A 145 23.49 -5.44 -7.54
N SER A 146 23.33 -4.23 -6.99
CA SER A 146 23.47 -3.94 -5.55
C SER A 146 22.72 -2.68 -5.15
N LEU A 147 21.88 -2.80 -4.13
CA LEU A 147 21.17 -1.73 -3.41
C LEU A 147 21.38 -1.92 -1.92
N THR A 148 21.35 -0.83 -1.15
CA THR A 148 21.52 -0.85 0.31
C THR A 148 20.32 -0.18 0.97
N ILE A 149 19.80 -0.82 2.02
CA ILE A 149 18.82 -0.22 2.95
C ILE A 149 19.41 -0.17 4.36
N ASP A 150 19.24 0.96 5.04
CA ASP A 150 19.78 1.21 6.38
C ASP A 150 18.89 0.59 7.48
N THR A 151 18.72 -0.73 7.41
CA THR A 151 17.98 -1.52 8.39
C THR A 151 18.49 -2.95 8.44
N CYS A 152 18.26 -3.64 9.55
CA CYS A 152 18.53 -5.07 9.71
C CYS A 152 17.27 -5.94 9.48
N ALA A 153 16.10 -5.31 9.26
CA ALA A 153 14.82 -5.96 9.05
C ALA A 153 14.68 -6.45 7.59
N GLU A 154 14.61 -7.76 7.38
CA GLU A 154 14.59 -8.34 6.03
C GLU A 154 13.33 -8.02 5.24
N TYR A 155 12.17 -7.89 5.89
CA TYR A 155 10.93 -7.50 5.22
C TYR A 155 11.01 -6.09 4.59
N GLN A 156 11.94 -5.24 5.03
CA GLN A 156 12.15 -3.94 4.41
C GLN A 156 12.80 -4.06 3.03
N VAL A 157 13.47 -5.18 2.73
CA VAL A 157 13.95 -5.48 1.38
C VAL A 157 12.78 -5.70 0.44
N GLU A 158 11.74 -6.40 0.90
CA GLU A 158 10.51 -6.63 0.14
C GLU A 158 9.76 -5.31 -0.09
N ASN A 159 9.62 -4.48 0.95
CA ASN A 159 9.03 -3.14 0.82
C ASN A 159 9.79 -2.24 -0.16
N ALA A 160 11.12 -2.27 -0.13
CA ALA A 160 11.94 -1.54 -1.08
C ALA A 160 11.73 -2.06 -2.52
N GLY A 161 11.64 -3.38 -2.69
CA GLY A 161 11.32 -3.99 -3.98
C GLY A 161 9.96 -3.55 -4.54
N LEU A 162 8.94 -3.44 -3.68
CA LEU A 162 7.61 -2.96 -4.08
C LEU A 162 7.67 -1.50 -4.53
N ALA A 163 8.35 -0.65 -3.76
CA ALA A 163 8.53 0.75 -4.11
C ALA A 163 9.26 0.92 -5.45
N ILE A 164 10.29 0.10 -5.70
CA ILE A 164 11.01 0.09 -6.98
C ILE A 164 10.07 -0.32 -8.11
N LEU A 165 9.30 -1.41 -7.97
CA LEU A 165 8.36 -1.82 -9.01
C LEU A 165 7.30 -0.74 -9.30
N ALA A 166 6.76 -0.11 -8.25
CA ALA A 166 5.76 0.94 -8.39
C ALA A 166 6.27 2.19 -9.11
N LEU A 167 7.57 2.45 -9.11
CA LEU A 167 8.16 3.58 -9.82
C LEU A 167 8.21 3.40 -11.35
N PHE A 168 8.17 2.16 -11.84
CA PHE A 168 8.34 1.83 -13.27
C PHE A 168 7.03 1.47 -13.98
N GLU A 169 5.89 1.69 -13.33
CA GLU A 169 4.53 1.42 -13.83
C GLU A 169 3.73 2.71 -13.97
#